data_AF-A0A023EKW7-F1
#
_entry.id   AF-A0A023EKW7-F1
#
_cell.length_a   1.000
_cell.length_b   1.000
_cell.length_c   1.000
_cell.angle_alpha   90.00
_cell.angle_beta   90.00
_cell.angle_gamma   90.00
#
_symmetry.space_group_name_H-M   'P 1'
#
loop_
_entity.id
_entity.type
_entity.pdbx_description
1 polymer ?
#
loop_
_entity_poly.entity_id
_entity_poly.type
_entity_poly.pdbx_seq_one_letter_code
_entity_poly.pdbx_strand_id
1 'polypeptide(L)'
;PLVTMQEIRSKLFKYKALVQEISTQKRVIDSLCEKTTQNFGNQDVDVTSKVQSINQRYELLKQKSSDIVVDLERSLSLLNRFNELLKAQIDSQEELLNDLKQLSDISGSRKVIQEKIIKVEELQKLMPAKIVTMTDLNKLITDNSDIISYGAKLNMEQELNKVQHEIGKLSTSINDTKLELEKRIELWDAYQNELDVINKFLLEVEDCMRSYGLKNSLLEKQEQHELYLTLCGKLKHKNLAFDT
;
A
#
# COMPACT_ATOMS: atom_id res chain seq x y z
N PRO A 1 9.15 1.09 -17.11
CA PRO A 1 9.71 2.30 -16.44
C PRO A 1 11.15 2.67 -16.89
N LEU A 2 12.11 1.75 -16.78
CA LEU A 2 13.54 2.01 -17.07
C LEU A 2 13.82 2.42 -18.53
N VAL A 3 13.17 1.73 -19.48
CA VAL A 3 13.37 1.98 -20.93
C VAL A 3 12.95 3.40 -21.32
N THR A 4 11.77 3.85 -20.86
CA THR A 4 11.26 5.19 -21.17
C THR A 4 12.10 6.31 -20.53
N MET A 5 12.62 6.10 -19.31
CA MET A 5 13.54 7.07 -18.70
C MET A 5 14.89 7.13 -19.42
N GLN A 6 15.42 5.99 -19.86
CA GLN A 6 16.67 5.94 -20.61
C GLN A 6 16.52 6.60 -21.99
N GLU A 7 15.36 6.47 -22.64
CA GLU A 7 15.02 7.19 -23.87
C GLU A 7 14.97 8.70 -23.66
N ILE A 8 14.31 9.18 -22.59
CA ILE A 8 14.25 10.61 -22.25
C ILE A 8 15.65 11.15 -21.94
N ARG A 9 16.47 10.44 -21.15
CA ARG A 9 17.86 10.81 -20.86
C ARG A 9 18.71 10.89 -22.13
N SER A 10 18.54 9.93 -23.04
CA SER A 10 19.25 9.90 -24.32
C SER A 10 18.85 11.07 -25.22
N LYS A 11 17.55 11.39 -25.30
CA LYS A 11 17.04 12.57 -26.01
C LYS A 11 17.57 13.86 -25.38
N LEU A 12 17.54 13.96 -24.06
CA LEU A 12 18.04 15.12 -23.31
C LEU A 12 19.53 15.37 -23.59
N PHE A 13 20.35 14.32 -23.56
CA PHE A 13 21.77 14.42 -23.90
C PHE A 13 21.98 14.94 -25.32
N LYS A 14 21.25 14.41 -26.30
CA LYS A 14 21.32 14.87 -27.71
C LYS A 14 20.93 16.33 -27.86
N TYR A 15 19.83 16.77 -27.24
CA TYR A 15 19.39 18.17 -27.34
C TYR A 15 20.31 19.14 -26.59
N LYS A 16 20.90 18.73 -25.46
CA LYS A 16 21.95 19.53 -24.78
C LYS A 16 23.17 19.72 -25.67
N ALA A 17 23.61 18.67 -26.36
CA ALA A 17 24.70 18.77 -27.34
C ALA A 17 24.34 19.70 -28.51
N LEU A 18 23.11 19.61 -29.03
CA LEU A 18 22.62 20.49 -30.09
C LEU A 18 22.57 21.96 -29.67
N VAL A 19 22.07 22.26 -28.46
CA VAL A 19 22.05 23.63 -27.92
C VAL A 19 23.46 24.18 -27.78
N GLN A 20 24.42 23.35 -27.35
CA GLN A 20 25.83 23.75 -27.28
C GLN A 20 26.38 24.06 -28.68
N GLU A 21 26.12 23.19 -29.66
CA GLU A 21 26.54 23.39 -31.05
C GLU A 21 25.97 24.68 -31.64
N ILE A 22 24.65 24.91 -31.50
CA ILE A 22 23.99 26.17 -31.91
C ILE A 22 24.65 27.36 -31.21
N SER A 23 24.98 27.25 -29.92
CA SER A 23 25.61 28.34 -29.18
C SER A 23 27.01 28.68 -29.72
N THR A 24 27.76 27.70 -30.23
CA THR A 24 29.08 27.97 -30.85
C THR A 24 28.98 28.77 -32.15
N GLN A 25 27.87 28.66 -32.89
CA GLN A 25 27.63 29.41 -34.13
C GLN A 25 27.37 30.91 -33.89
N LYS A 26 27.09 31.34 -32.65
CA LYS A 26 26.78 32.74 -32.31
C LYS A 26 27.83 33.73 -32.81
N ARG A 27 29.11 33.40 -32.64
CA ARG A 27 30.23 34.25 -33.07
C ARG A 27 30.24 34.50 -34.58
N VAL A 28 29.85 33.49 -35.37
CA VAL A 28 29.79 33.60 -36.83
C VAL A 28 28.63 34.50 -37.23
N ILE A 29 27.46 34.35 -36.58
CA ILE A 29 26.28 35.20 -36.80
C ILE A 29 26.58 36.65 -36.44
N ASP A 30 27.26 36.89 -35.30
CA ASP A 30 27.64 38.24 -34.86
C ASP A 30 28.63 38.90 -35.81
N SER A 31 29.65 38.16 -36.24
CA SER A 31 30.62 38.64 -37.24
C SER A 31 29.94 38.97 -38.58
N LEU A 32 28.96 38.16 -39.00
CA LEU A 32 28.20 38.41 -40.22
C LEU A 32 27.33 39.66 -40.09
N CYS A 33 26.64 39.85 -38.96
CA CYS A 33 25.88 41.05 -38.67
C CYS A 33 26.77 42.31 -38.68
N GLU A 34 27.89 42.27 -37.97
CA GLU A 34 28.84 43.38 -37.88
C GLU A 34 29.39 43.79 -39.25
N LYS A 35 29.84 42.82 -40.06
CA LYS A 35 30.34 43.09 -41.41
C LYS A 35 29.27 43.66 -42.33
N THR A 36 28.02 43.21 -42.22
CA THR A 36 26.92 43.77 -43.00
C THR A 36 26.65 45.22 -42.61
N THR A 37 26.62 45.53 -41.31
CA THR A 37 26.46 46.91 -40.82
C THR A 37 27.62 47.81 -41.25
N GLN A 38 28.87 47.34 -41.18
CA GLN A 38 30.06 48.10 -41.56
C GLN A 38 30.13 48.39 -43.07
N ASN A 39 29.82 47.42 -43.92
CA ASN A 39 30.03 47.52 -45.38
C ASN A 39 28.83 48.04 -46.16
N PHE A 40 27.60 47.74 -45.71
CA PHE A 40 26.39 48.03 -46.49
C PHE A 40 25.47 49.05 -45.81
N GLY A 41 25.63 49.29 -44.49
CA GLY A 41 24.81 50.25 -43.75
C GLY A 41 23.30 50.08 -44.03
N ASN A 42 22.60 51.19 -44.26
CA ASN A 42 21.21 51.20 -44.75
C ASN A 42 21.10 51.29 -46.29
N GLN A 43 22.21 51.15 -47.02
CA GLN A 43 22.25 51.39 -48.47
C GLN A 43 21.78 50.18 -49.29
N ASP A 44 22.03 48.95 -48.80
CA ASP A 44 21.59 47.72 -49.44
C ASP A 44 20.56 46.98 -48.57
N VAL A 45 19.29 47.30 -48.82
CA VAL A 45 18.15 46.82 -48.03
C VAL A 45 17.97 45.31 -48.17
N ASP A 46 18.28 44.73 -49.33
CA ASP A 46 18.14 43.28 -49.56
C ASP A 46 19.14 42.48 -48.72
N VAL A 47 20.44 42.86 -48.75
CA VAL A 47 21.48 42.20 -47.96
C VAL A 47 21.21 42.31 -46.47
N THR A 48 20.83 43.51 -46.01
CA THR A 48 20.50 43.77 -44.60
C THR A 48 19.32 42.92 -44.14
N SER A 49 18.26 42.82 -44.96
CA SER A 49 17.07 42.00 -44.65
C SER A 49 17.39 40.50 -44.54
N LYS A 50 18.25 39.97 -45.43
CA LYS A 50 18.68 38.57 -45.40
C LYS A 50 19.48 38.23 -44.15
N VAL A 51 20.42 39.09 -43.76
CA VAL A 51 21.20 38.92 -42.52
C VAL A 51 20.31 38.97 -41.28
N GLN A 52 19.35 39.90 -41.25
CA GLN A 52 18.39 39.98 -40.16
C GLN A 52 17.52 38.70 -40.07
N SER A 53 17.07 38.16 -41.20
CA SER A 53 16.32 36.90 -41.27
C SER A 53 17.16 35.70 -40.77
N ILE A 54 18.44 35.62 -41.14
CA ILE A 54 19.35 34.59 -40.64
C ILE A 54 19.48 34.67 -39.11
N ASN A 55 19.68 35.87 -38.57
CA ASN A 55 19.79 36.08 -37.12
C ASN A 55 18.49 35.70 -36.39
N GLN A 56 17.32 36.07 -36.94
CA GLN A 56 16.03 35.68 -36.37
C GLN A 56 15.83 34.16 -36.36
N ARG A 57 16.19 33.48 -37.46
CA ARG A 57 16.12 32.01 -37.53
C ARG A 57 17.05 31.33 -36.54
N TYR A 58 18.25 31.90 -36.35
CA TYR A 58 19.21 31.43 -35.35
C TYR A 58 18.62 31.53 -33.93
N GLU A 59 18.12 32.71 -33.53
CA GLU A 59 17.56 32.90 -32.20
C GLU A 59 16.32 32.02 -31.96
N LEU A 60 15.44 31.88 -32.97
CA LEU A 60 14.30 30.96 -32.89
C LEU A 60 14.73 29.51 -32.72
N LEU A 61 15.75 29.04 -33.44
CA LEU A 61 16.25 27.67 -33.33
C LEU A 61 16.89 27.43 -31.95
N LYS A 62 17.66 28.39 -31.46
CA LYS A 62 18.28 28.36 -30.13
C LYS A 62 17.22 28.31 -29.03
N GLN A 63 16.20 29.16 -29.12
CA GLN A 63 15.09 29.19 -28.17
C GLN A 63 14.35 27.85 -28.17
N LYS A 64 13.87 27.39 -29.33
CA LYS A 64 13.14 26.10 -29.44
C LYS A 64 13.94 24.92 -28.92
N SER A 65 15.24 24.86 -29.23
CA SER A 65 16.09 23.77 -28.75
C SER A 65 16.29 23.82 -27.23
N SER A 66 16.36 25.02 -26.66
CA SER A 66 16.45 25.23 -25.20
C SER A 66 15.14 24.87 -24.50
N ASP A 67 14.00 25.25 -25.08
CA ASP A 67 12.67 24.89 -24.55
C ASP A 67 12.49 23.36 -24.48
N ILE A 68 12.91 22.64 -25.54
CA ILE A 68 12.88 21.17 -25.56
C ILE A 68 13.74 20.58 -24.43
N VAL A 69 14.91 21.15 -24.14
CA VAL A 69 15.75 20.69 -23.02
C VAL A 69 15.01 20.87 -21.70
N VAL A 70 14.41 22.04 -21.47
CA VAL A 70 13.65 22.34 -20.23
C VAL A 70 12.47 21.37 -20.06
N ASP A 71 11.73 21.09 -21.14
CA ASP A 71 10.58 20.17 -21.09
C ASP A 71 11.02 18.73 -20.82
N LEU A 72 12.12 18.28 -21.44
CA LEU A 72 12.69 16.96 -21.17
C LEU A 72 13.19 16.83 -19.73
N GLU A 73 13.78 17.88 -19.16
CA GLU A 73 14.20 17.91 -17.74
C GLU A 73 13.01 17.85 -16.79
N ARG A 74 11.96 18.63 -17.05
CA ARG A 74 10.70 18.60 -16.28
C ARG A 74 10.06 17.21 -16.33
N SER A 75 9.96 16.62 -17.52
CA SER A 75 9.40 15.28 -17.73
C SER A 75 10.20 14.22 -16.96
N LEU A 76 11.54 14.28 -17.01
CA LEU A 76 12.40 13.36 -16.29
C LEU A 76 12.27 13.52 -14.77
N SER A 77 12.24 14.76 -14.27
CA SER A 77 12.05 15.05 -12.84
C SER A 77 10.73 14.50 -12.32
N LEU A 78 9.66 14.65 -13.10
CA LEU A 78 8.34 14.14 -12.73
C LEU A 78 8.31 12.62 -12.72
N LEU A 79 8.92 11.97 -13.71
CA LEU A 79 9.01 10.51 -13.76
C LEU A 79 9.83 9.95 -12.58
N ASN A 80 10.93 10.60 -12.20
CA ASN A 80 11.71 10.21 -11.02
C ASN A 80 10.84 10.30 -9.76
N ARG A 81 10.17 11.44 -9.54
CA ARG A 81 9.28 11.63 -8.38
C ARG A 81 8.16 10.59 -8.34
N PHE A 82 7.53 10.29 -9.46
CA PHE A 82 6.50 9.25 -9.53
C PHE A 82 7.06 7.88 -9.14
N ASN A 83 8.21 7.49 -9.70
CA ASN A 83 8.83 6.20 -9.41
C ASN A 83 9.27 6.09 -7.94
N GLU A 84 9.79 7.16 -7.34
CA GLU A 84 10.16 7.21 -5.92
C GLU A 84 8.94 7.00 -5.02
N LEU A 85 7.85 7.73 -5.29
CA LEU A 85 6.60 7.60 -4.53
C LEU A 85 5.95 6.23 -4.72
N LEU A 86 5.92 5.71 -5.94
CA LEU A 86 5.39 4.38 -6.24
C LEU A 86 6.22 3.29 -5.54
N LYS A 87 7.55 3.42 -5.57
CA LYS A 87 8.44 2.48 -4.89
C LYS A 87 8.22 2.50 -3.38
N ALA A 88 8.18 3.68 -2.75
CA ALA A 88 7.90 3.80 -1.32
C ALA A 88 6.56 3.16 -0.95
N GLN A 89 5.55 3.29 -1.81
CA GLN A 89 4.25 2.65 -1.63
C GLN A 89 4.32 1.12 -1.72
N ILE A 90 5.10 0.57 -2.67
CA ILE A 90 5.34 -0.88 -2.82
C ILE A 90 6.11 -1.41 -1.60
N ASP A 91 7.22 -0.79 -1.22
CA ASP A 91 8.04 -1.21 -0.08
C ASP A 91 7.20 -1.25 1.21
N SER A 92 6.37 -0.23 1.43
CA SER A 92 5.43 -0.18 2.58
C SER A 92 4.31 -1.23 2.50
N GLN A 93 3.93 -1.70 1.30
CA GLN A 93 2.97 -2.81 1.18
C GLN A 93 3.62 -4.15 1.52
N GLU A 94 4.87 -4.36 1.12
CA GLU A 94 5.62 -5.58 1.45
C GLU A 94 5.82 -5.71 2.97
N GLU A 95 6.11 -4.60 3.66
CA GLU A 95 6.20 -4.56 5.12
C GLU A 95 4.90 -5.01 5.78
N LEU A 96 3.76 -4.42 5.41
CA LEU A 96 2.46 -4.78 5.99
C LEU A 96 2.04 -6.21 5.65
N LEU A 97 2.39 -6.70 4.45
CA LEU A 97 2.13 -8.09 4.08
C LEU A 97 2.95 -9.04 4.98
N ASN A 98 4.19 -8.69 5.30
CA ASN A 98 5.02 -9.48 6.21
C ASN A 98 4.49 -9.44 7.65
N ASP A 99 4.04 -8.28 8.12
CA ASP A 99 3.38 -8.16 9.43
C ASP A 99 2.10 -9.01 9.48
N LEU A 100 1.26 -8.94 8.45
CA LEU A 100 0.04 -9.73 8.36
C LEU A 100 0.32 -11.24 8.40
N LYS A 101 1.36 -11.72 7.70
CA LYS A 101 1.77 -13.14 7.75
C LYS A 101 2.18 -13.60 9.15
N GLN A 102 2.72 -12.72 9.99
CA GLN A 102 3.03 -13.06 11.38
C GLN A 102 1.76 -13.13 12.25
N LEU A 103 0.71 -12.40 11.87
CA LEU A 103 -0.56 -12.35 12.57
C LEU A 103 -1.55 -13.44 12.13
N SER A 104 -1.36 -14.05 10.96
CA SER A 104 -2.29 -15.03 10.38
C SER A 104 -2.32 -16.38 11.10
N ASP A 105 -1.37 -16.66 12.00
CA ASP A 105 -1.43 -17.87 12.81
C ASP A 105 -2.54 -17.76 13.89
N ILE A 106 -3.44 -18.75 13.91
CA ILE A 106 -4.57 -18.84 14.85
C ILE A 106 -4.22 -19.58 16.15
N SER A 107 -2.96 -19.97 16.35
CA SER A 107 -2.52 -20.65 17.56
C SER A 107 -2.32 -19.70 18.75
N GLY A 108 -2.40 -20.25 19.96
CA GLY A 108 -2.14 -19.56 21.22
C GLY A 108 -3.34 -19.47 22.16
N SER A 109 -3.12 -18.79 23.29
CA SER A 109 -4.16 -18.52 24.29
C SER A 109 -5.14 -17.45 23.78
N ARG A 110 -6.34 -17.39 24.38
CA ARG A 110 -7.35 -16.36 24.08
C ARG A 110 -6.77 -14.94 24.10
N LYS A 111 -5.92 -14.63 25.10
CA LYS A 111 -5.27 -13.33 25.23
C LYS A 111 -4.36 -13.00 24.04
N VAL A 112 -3.55 -13.97 23.59
CA VAL A 112 -2.65 -13.79 22.44
C VAL A 112 -3.44 -13.52 21.16
N ILE A 113 -4.56 -14.20 20.97
CA ILE A 113 -5.42 -14.01 19.79
C ILE A 113 -6.10 -12.62 19.84
N GLN A 114 -6.55 -12.16 21.01
CA GLN A 114 -7.07 -10.80 21.18
C GLN A 114 -6.03 -9.73 20.85
N GLU A 115 -4.78 -9.91 21.32
CA GLU A 115 -3.67 -9.01 20.97
C GLU A 115 -3.38 -9.01 19.45
N LYS A 116 -3.48 -10.17 18.78
CA LYS A 116 -3.36 -10.25 17.31
C LYS A 116 -4.49 -9.49 16.61
N ILE A 117 -5.74 -9.60 17.05
CA ILE A 117 -6.87 -8.85 16.49
C ILE A 117 -6.61 -7.35 16.55
N ILE A 118 -6.18 -6.83 17.71
CA ILE A 118 -5.87 -5.40 17.88
C ILE A 118 -4.81 -4.95 16.85
N LYS A 119 -3.75 -5.73 16.65
CA LYS A 119 -2.72 -5.43 15.64
C LYS A 119 -3.27 -5.46 14.22
N VAL A 120 -4.10 -6.43 13.87
CA VAL A 120 -4.74 -6.49 12.54
C VAL A 120 -5.64 -5.26 12.31
N GLU A 121 -6.35 -4.79 13.33
CA GLU A 121 -7.13 -3.55 13.24
C GLU A 121 -6.25 -2.30 13.06
N GLU A 122 -5.06 -2.27 13.65
CA GLU A 122 -4.07 -1.22 13.38
C GLU A 122 -3.61 -1.24 11.91
N LEU A 123 -3.31 -2.41 11.35
CA LEU A 123 -3.00 -2.54 9.91
C LEU A 123 -4.16 -2.06 9.03
N GLN A 124 -5.40 -2.42 9.40
CA GLN A 124 -6.60 -1.99 8.68
C GLN A 124 -6.76 -0.47 8.64
N LYS A 125 -6.41 0.23 9.73
CA LYS A 125 -6.46 1.71 9.81
C LYS A 125 -5.46 2.42 8.88
N LEU A 126 -4.42 1.72 8.42
CA LEU A 126 -3.43 2.29 7.49
C LEU A 126 -3.90 2.25 6.02
N MET A 127 -4.90 1.41 5.70
CA MET A 127 -5.38 1.20 4.32
C MET A 127 -5.96 2.47 3.66
N PRO A 128 -6.76 3.32 4.34
CA PRO A 128 -7.28 4.55 3.73
C PRO A 128 -6.17 5.49 3.26
N ALA A 129 -5.10 5.64 4.05
CA ALA A 129 -3.97 6.48 3.69
C ALA A 129 -3.29 6.00 2.39
N LYS A 130 -3.17 4.68 2.20
CA LYS A 130 -2.63 4.11 0.96
C LYS A 130 -3.49 4.43 -0.27
N ILE A 131 -4.82 4.40 -0.13
CA ILE A 131 -5.74 4.76 -1.21
C ILE A 131 -5.61 6.24 -1.59
N VAL A 132 -5.42 7.11 -0.60
CA VAL A 132 -5.14 8.54 -0.82
C VAL A 132 -3.83 8.71 -1.60
N THR A 133 -2.75 8.04 -1.19
CA THR A 133 -1.47 8.06 -1.92
C THR A 133 -1.63 7.61 -3.38
N MET A 134 -2.43 6.58 -3.65
CA MET A 134 -2.72 6.16 -5.03
C MET A 134 -3.47 7.23 -5.82
N THR A 135 -4.40 7.92 -5.18
CA THR A 135 -5.15 9.01 -5.78
C THR A 135 -4.22 10.19 -6.13
N ASP A 136 -3.28 10.51 -5.26
CA ASP A 136 -2.30 11.58 -5.49
C ASP A 136 -1.28 11.21 -6.57
N LEU A 137 -0.85 9.95 -6.63
CA LEU A 137 -0.06 9.42 -7.75
C LEU A 137 -0.80 9.52 -9.08
N ASN A 138 -2.11 9.22 -9.09
CA ASN A 138 -2.94 9.39 -10.28
C ASN A 138 -3.04 10.86 -10.71
N LYS A 139 -3.26 11.77 -9.74
CA LYS A 139 -3.30 13.22 -9.99
C LYS A 139 -1.99 13.72 -10.59
N LEU A 140 -0.86 13.22 -10.11
CA LEU A 140 0.45 13.56 -10.66
C LEU A 140 0.53 13.22 -12.17
N ILE A 141 -0.08 12.12 -12.61
CA ILE A 141 -0.19 11.76 -14.02
C ILE A 141 -1.14 12.70 -14.77
N THR A 142 -2.35 12.94 -14.23
CA THR A 142 -3.39 13.72 -14.92
C THR A 142 -3.02 15.19 -15.05
N ASP A 143 -2.47 15.79 -14.00
CA ASP A 143 -2.16 17.23 -13.93
C ASP A 143 -0.95 17.60 -14.79
N ASN A 144 -0.17 16.60 -15.23
CA ASN A 144 1.05 16.79 -16.01
C ASN A 144 1.01 16.07 -17.36
N SER A 145 -0.20 15.80 -17.89
CA SER A 145 -0.38 15.11 -19.17
C SER A 145 0.37 15.76 -20.34
N ASP A 146 0.55 17.07 -20.28
CA ASP A 146 1.16 17.86 -21.36
C ASP A 146 2.70 17.74 -21.37
N ILE A 147 3.29 17.35 -20.24
CA ILE A 147 4.74 17.25 -20.04
C ILE A 147 5.20 15.78 -20.17
N ILE A 148 4.28 14.83 -19.99
CA ILE A 148 4.55 13.40 -20.03
C ILE A 148 4.29 12.88 -21.45
N SER A 149 5.25 12.12 -22.00
CA SER A 149 5.01 11.45 -23.29
C SER A 149 3.92 10.38 -23.17
N TYR A 150 3.17 10.15 -24.26
CA TYR A 150 2.10 9.13 -24.28
C TYR A 150 2.56 7.75 -23.77
N GLY A 151 3.73 7.28 -24.21
CA GLY A 151 4.29 6.00 -23.77
C GLY A 151 4.66 5.98 -22.29
N ALA A 152 5.16 7.11 -21.75
CA ALA A 152 5.43 7.24 -20.32
C ALA A 152 4.14 7.21 -19.50
N LYS A 153 3.12 7.95 -19.94
CA LYS A 153 1.80 7.99 -19.30
C LYS A 153 1.18 6.59 -19.22
N LEU A 154 1.12 5.88 -20.34
CA LEU A 154 0.56 4.53 -20.40
C LEU A 154 1.28 3.56 -19.46
N ASN A 155 2.62 3.64 -19.40
CA ASN A 155 3.39 2.83 -18.46
C ASN A 155 3.10 3.19 -16.99
N MET A 156 3.02 4.48 -16.66
CA MET A 156 2.71 4.93 -15.30
C MET A 156 1.32 4.45 -14.86
N GLU A 157 0.31 4.61 -15.72
CA GLU A 157 -1.07 4.15 -15.47
C GLU A 157 -1.14 2.63 -15.29
N GLN A 158 -0.41 1.86 -16.10
CA GLN A 158 -0.34 0.40 -15.95
C GLN A 158 0.25 -0.02 -14.61
N GLU A 159 1.38 0.58 -14.20
CA GLU A 159 2.01 0.28 -12.92
C GLU A 159 1.12 0.72 -11.74
N LEU A 160 0.47 1.89 -11.86
CA LEU A 160 -0.48 2.39 -10.87
C LEU A 160 -1.64 1.40 -10.67
N ASN A 161 -2.24 0.92 -11.77
CA ASN A 161 -3.33 -0.04 -11.74
C ASN A 161 -2.92 -1.37 -11.09
N LYS A 162 -1.71 -1.86 -11.38
CA LYS A 162 -1.17 -3.06 -10.73
C LYS A 162 -1.08 -2.88 -9.22
N VAL A 163 -0.44 -1.79 -8.77
CA VAL A 163 -0.28 -1.50 -7.34
C VAL A 163 -1.63 -1.31 -6.66
N GLN A 164 -2.59 -0.65 -7.31
CA GLN A 164 -3.95 -0.49 -6.78
C GLN A 164 -4.66 -1.84 -6.59
N HIS A 165 -4.49 -2.77 -7.53
CA HIS A 165 -5.02 -4.12 -7.40
C HIS A 165 -4.41 -4.89 -6.23
N GLU A 166 -3.09 -4.78 -6.04
CA GLU A 166 -2.40 -5.41 -4.91
C GLU A 166 -2.82 -4.83 -3.56
N ILE A 167 -3.07 -3.50 -3.47
CA ILE A 167 -3.67 -2.89 -2.28
C ILE A 167 -5.05 -3.49 -2.00
N GLY A 168 -5.86 -3.69 -3.03
CA GLY A 168 -7.18 -4.32 -2.90
C GLY A 168 -7.07 -5.72 -2.32
N LYS A 169 -6.15 -6.55 -2.84
CA LYS A 169 -5.88 -7.90 -2.30
C LYS A 169 -5.40 -7.86 -0.85
N LEU A 170 -4.48 -6.95 -0.52
CA LEU A 170 -4.00 -6.79 0.85
C LEU A 170 -5.15 -6.41 1.79
N SER A 171 -6.04 -5.50 1.37
CA SER A 171 -7.22 -5.11 2.14
C SER A 171 -8.12 -6.31 2.44
N THR A 172 -8.39 -7.15 1.43
CA THR A 172 -9.20 -8.36 1.59
C THR A 172 -8.50 -9.34 2.53
N SER A 173 -7.20 -9.58 2.36
CA SER A 173 -6.43 -10.50 3.20
C SER A 173 -6.38 -10.06 4.68
N ILE A 174 -6.26 -8.75 4.95
CA ILE A 174 -6.36 -8.18 6.30
C ILE A 174 -7.73 -8.49 6.91
N ASN A 175 -8.80 -8.27 6.14
CA ASN A 175 -10.16 -8.52 6.60
C ASN A 175 -10.43 -10.01 6.86
N ASP A 176 -9.97 -10.88 5.97
CA ASP A 176 -10.13 -12.34 6.12
C ASP A 176 -9.39 -12.84 7.35
N THR A 177 -8.16 -12.37 7.58
CA THR A 177 -7.38 -12.70 8.77
C THR A 177 -8.08 -12.24 10.05
N LYS A 178 -8.66 -11.04 10.04
CA LYS A 178 -9.45 -10.52 11.17
C LYS A 178 -10.63 -11.44 11.49
N LEU A 179 -11.43 -11.78 10.48
CA LEU A 179 -12.60 -12.65 10.65
C LEU A 179 -12.22 -14.03 11.17
N GLU A 180 -11.10 -14.59 10.70
CA GLU A 180 -10.61 -15.89 11.18
C GLU A 180 -10.20 -15.85 12.65
N LEU A 181 -9.50 -14.79 13.07
CA LEU A 181 -9.11 -14.60 14.47
C LEU A 181 -10.34 -14.33 15.37
N GLU A 182 -11.32 -13.56 14.91
CA GLU A 182 -12.57 -13.31 15.64
C GLU A 182 -13.37 -14.59 15.85
N LYS A 183 -13.53 -15.40 14.79
CA LYS A 183 -14.14 -16.73 14.90
C LYS A 183 -13.42 -17.62 15.91
N ARG A 184 -12.10 -17.50 16.00
CA ARG A 184 -11.31 -18.25 16.99
C ARG A 184 -11.57 -17.78 18.43
N ILE A 185 -11.87 -16.51 18.64
CA ILE A 185 -12.32 -15.99 19.94
C ILE A 185 -13.70 -16.54 20.29
N GLU A 186 -14.63 -16.61 19.35
CA GLU A 186 -15.94 -17.22 19.59
C GLU A 186 -15.83 -18.68 20.04
N LEU A 187 -14.94 -19.46 19.42
CA LEU A 187 -14.67 -20.85 19.85
C LEU A 187 -14.07 -20.92 21.26
N TRP A 188 -13.19 -19.97 21.62
CA TRP A 188 -12.66 -19.88 22.97
C TRP A 188 -13.76 -19.56 23.99
N ASP A 189 -14.68 -18.67 23.64
CA ASP A 189 -15.80 -18.31 24.50
C ASP A 189 -16.77 -19.48 24.68
N ALA A 190 -17.05 -20.24 23.62
CA ALA A 190 -17.83 -21.47 23.69
C ALA A 190 -17.17 -22.52 24.60
N TYR A 191 -15.87 -22.77 24.42
CA TYR A 191 -15.09 -23.68 25.26
C TYR A 191 -15.12 -23.26 26.74
N GLN A 192 -14.91 -21.98 27.03
CA GLN A 192 -14.92 -21.47 28.41
C GLN A 192 -16.29 -21.65 29.06
N ASN A 193 -17.38 -21.41 28.32
CA ASN A 193 -18.73 -21.61 28.82
C ASN A 193 -19.00 -23.09 29.15
N GLU A 194 -18.59 -24.01 28.29
CA GLU A 194 -18.72 -25.45 28.54
C GLU A 194 -17.91 -25.88 29.77
N LEU A 195 -16.67 -25.41 29.87
CA LEU A 195 -15.80 -25.67 31.02
C LEU A 195 -16.42 -25.16 32.33
N ASP A 196 -16.99 -23.95 32.32
CA ASP A 196 -17.63 -23.35 33.50
C ASP A 196 -18.88 -24.15 33.92
N VAL A 197 -19.67 -24.65 32.97
CA VAL A 197 -20.82 -25.53 33.25
C VAL A 197 -20.36 -26.84 33.89
N ILE A 198 -19.27 -27.43 33.40
CA ILE A 198 -18.70 -28.66 33.96
C ILE A 198 -18.17 -28.41 35.37
N ASN A 199 -17.40 -27.34 35.57
CA ASN A 199 -16.84 -26.98 36.88
C ASN A 199 -17.93 -26.75 37.93
N LYS A 200 -19.00 -26.02 37.59
CA LYS A 200 -20.15 -25.84 38.49
C LYS A 200 -20.80 -27.17 38.88
N PHE A 201 -21.01 -28.05 37.90
CA PHE A 201 -21.57 -29.37 38.16
C PHE A 201 -20.66 -30.22 39.07
N LEU A 202 -19.33 -30.19 38.86
CA LEU A 202 -18.39 -30.89 39.72
C LEU A 202 -18.39 -30.34 41.15
N LEU A 203 -18.49 -29.03 41.33
CA LEU A 203 -18.61 -28.40 42.64
C LEU A 203 -19.90 -28.81 43.35
N GLU A 204 -21.04 -28.85 42.66
CA GLU A 204 -22.31 -29.34 43.21
C GLU A 204 -22.21 -30.81 43.68
N VAL A 205 -21.54 -31.65 42.89
CA VAL A 205 -21.26 -33.05 43.25
C VAL A 205 -20.37 -33.12 44.48
N GLU A 206 -19.29 -32.35 44.52
CA GLU A 206 -18.35 -32.32 45.64
C GLU A 206 -19.03 -31.88 46.94
N ASP A 207 -19.83 -30.81 46.90
CA ASP A 207 -20.56 -30.31 48.07
C ASP A 207 -21.60 -31.32 48.56
N CYS A 208 -22.32 -31.98 47.65
CA CYS A 208 -23.26 -33.05 48.00
C CYS A 208 -22.53 -34.23 48.68
N MET A 209 -21.36 -34.61 48.18
CA MET A 209 -20.54 -35.65 48.79
C MET A 209 -19.98 -35.22 50.16
N ARG A 210 -19.56 -33.97 50.32
CA ARG A 210 -19.04 -33.42 51.59
C ARG A 210 -20.13 -33.31 52.66
N SER A 211 -21.38 -33.08 52.25
CA SER A 211 -22.55 -33.03 53.13
C SER A 211 -22.97 -34.41 53.69
N TYR A 212 -22.25 -35.48 53.33
CA TYR A 212 -22.48 -36.82 53.86
C TYR A 212 -22.26 -36.87 55.37
N GLY A 213 -23.33 -37.22 56.10
CA GLY A 213 -23.29 -37.41 57.55
C GLY A 213 -24.20 -38.55 58.00
N LEU A 214 -23.91 -39.09 59.19
CA LEU A 214 -24.74 -40.13 59.83
C LEU A 214 -26.13 -39.57 60.13
N LYS A 215 -27.16 -40.34 59.81
CA LYS A 215 -28.57 -40.01 60.03
C LYS A 215 -29.17 -40.86 61.14
N ASN A 216 -30.05 -40.27 61.94
CA ASN A 216 -30.55 -40.85 63.19
C ASN A 216 -31.88 -41.59 63.03
N SER A 217 -32.58 -41.40 61.90
CA SER A 217 -33.82 -42.09 61.57
C SER A 217 -33.71 -42.91 60.27
N LEU A 218 -34.58 -43.93 60.13
CA LEU A 218 -34.65 -44.74 58.90
C LEU A 218 -35.07 -43.89 57.69
N LEU A 219 -36.02 -42.97 57.89
CA LEU A 219 -36.53 -42.08 56.87
C LEU A 219 -35.41 -41.19 56.31
N GLU A 220 -34.62 -40.54 57.18
CA GLU A 220 -33.47 -39.73 56.76
C GLU A 220 -32.40 -40.54 56.00
N LYS A 221 -32.19 -41.82 56.35
CA LYS A 221 -31.28 -42.71 55.63
C LYS A 221 -31.80 -43.07 54.24
N GLN A 222 -33.11 -43.27 54.09
CA GLN A 222 -33.73 -43.54 52.79
C GLN A 222 -33.66 -42.32 51.88
N GLU A 223 -33.97 -41.13 52.39
CA GLU A 223 -33.85 -39.86 51.63
C GLU A 223 -32.40 -39.62 51.19
N GLN A 224 -31.43 -39.84 52.08
CA GLN A 224 -30.01 -39.71 51.74
C GLN A 224 -29.61 -40.69 50.64
N HIS A 225 -30.06 -41.95 50.69
CA HIS A 225 -29.77 -42.95 49.67
C HIS A 225 -30.36 -42.58 48.29
N GLU A 226 -31.61 -42.10 48.24
CA GLU A 226 -32.26 -41.66 46.99
C GLU A 226 -31.55 -40.46 46.36
N LEU A 227 -31.10 -39.51 47.18
CA LEU A 227 -30.30 -38.36 46.75
C LEU A 227 -29.02 -38.82 46.03
N TYR A 228 -28.27 -39.76 46.61
CA TYR A 228 -27.03 -40.26 46.04
C TYR A 228 -27.26 -41.10 44.77
N LEU A 229 -28.31 -41.93 44.72
CA LEU A 229 -28.66 -42.65 43.49
C LEU A 229 -28.94 -41.67 42.34
N THR A 230 -29.66 -40.60 42.62
CA THR A 230 -29.95 -39.53 41.67
C THR A 230 -28.66 -38.83 41.20
N LEU A 231 -27.76 -38.53 42.13
CA LEU A 231 -26.45 -37.92 41.83
C LEU A 231 -25.59 -38.83 40.94
N CYS A 232 -25.50 -40.13 41.24
CA CYS A 232 -24.79 -41.12 40.42
C CYS A 232 -25.39 -41.23 39.01
N GLY A 233 -26.71 -41.13 38.88
CA GLY A 233 -27.39 -41.07 37.58
C GLY A 233 -26.97 -39.85 36.76
N LYS A 234 -26.98 -38.66 37.38
CA LYS A 234 -26.54 -37.41 36.74
C LYS A 234 -25.08 -37.46 36.32
N LEU A 235 -24.19 -37.99 37.16
CA LEU A 235 -22.77 -38.18 36.86
C LEU A 235 -22.55 -39.06 35.63
N LYS A 236 -23.22 -40.22 35.56
CA LYS A 236 -23.12 -41.11 34.39
C LYS A 236 -23.58 -40.42 33.10
N HIS A 237 -24.69 -39.69 33.17
CA HIS A 237 -25.21 -38.97 32.00
C HIS A 237 -24.27 -37.85 31.53
N LYS A 238 -23.72 -37.06 32.46
CA LYS A 238 -22.75 -36.00 32.14
C LYS A 238 -21.43 -36.56 31.61
N ASN A 239 -20.97 -37.71 32.11
CA ASN A 239 -19.77 -38.36 31.59
C ASN A 239 -19.95 -38.80 30.12
N LEU A 240 -21.09 -39.40 29.80
CA LEU A 240 -21.42 -39.77 28.42
C LEU A 240 -21.47 -38.56 27.48
N ALA A 241 -22.01 -37.44 27.94
CA ALA A 241 -22.09 -36.19 27.17
C ALA A 241 -20.74 -35.48 27.01
N PHE A 242 -19.71 -35.86 27.77
CA PHE A 242 -18.35 -35.31 27.66
C PHE A 242 -17.51 -36.08 26.64
N ASP A 243 -17.78 -37.38 26.47
CA ASP A 243 -17.08 -38.26 25.53
C ASP A 243 -17.61 -38.17 24.08
N THR A 244 -18.67 -37.36 23.83
CA THR A 244 -19.29 -37.16 22.50
C THR A 244 -18.97 -35.79 21.93
#